data_AF-A0A9W7IEN1-F1
#
_entry.id   AF-A0A9W7IEN1-F1
#
_cell.length_a   1.000
_cell.length_b   1.000
_cell.length_c   1.000
_cell.angle_alpha   90.00
_cell.angle_beta   90.00
_cell.angle_gamma   90.00
#
_symmetry.space_group_name_H-M   'P 1'
#
loop_
_entity.id
_entity.type
_entity.pdbx_description
1 polymer ?
#
loop_
_entity_poly.entity_id
_entity_poly.type
_entity_poly.pdbx_seq_one_letter_code
_entity_poly.pdbx_strand_id
1 'polypeptide(L)'
;MNCKKLTRLAVSGLLTDKVFDYIGRHGKLVRTLLMAFAGDNDTGLKYVLEGCPQLQKLEIRDSPFGDAALRSSLHHYYNMRFLWMSSCSLTLHGFQEITRAMPHLVVEVIRFADNEEMDDAVETLYMYRSLEGPRTDAPKFVTIL
;
A
#
# COMPACT_ATOMS: atom_id res chain seq x y z
N MET A 1 -26.71 11.78 -10.55
CA MET A 1 -25.66 12.68 -10.03
C MET A 1 -24.55 11.80 -9.46
N ASN A 2 -23.28 12.05 -9.79
CA ASN A 2 -22.14 11.26 -9.32
C ASN A 2 -21.21 12.14 -8.46
N CYS A 3 -20.42 11.52 -7.57
CA CYS A 3 -19.49 12.20 -6.67
C CYS A 3 -18.20 12.66 -7.37
N LYS A 4 -18.30 13.51 -8.41
CA LYS A 4 -17.15 13.93 -9.23
C LYS A 4 -16.07 14.73 -8.49
N LYS A 5 -16.34 15.20 -7.27
CA LYS A 5 -15.42 15.95 -6.41
C LYS A 5 -14.92 15.15 -5.21
N LEU A 6 -15.13 13.83 -5.20
CA LEU A 6 -14.73 12.96 -4.09
C LEU A 6 -13.20 12.92 -3.97
N THR A 7 -12.68 13.25 -2.79
CA THR A 7 -11.25 13.27 -2.50
C THR A 7 -10.81 12.24 -1.47
N ARG A 8 -11.74 11.74 -0.65
CA ARG A 8 -11.48 10.70 0.35
C ARG A 8 -12.56 9.64 0.25
N LEU A 9 -12.13 8.38 0.19
CA LEU A 9 -13.01 7.22 0.10
C LEU A 9 -12.52 6.15 1.09
N ALA A 10 -13.44 5.56 1.83
CA ALA A 10 -13.22 4.34 2.60
C ALA A 10 -14.25 3.32 2.13
N VAL A 11 -13.83 2.08 1.87
CA VAL A 11 -14.70 1.01 1.37
C VAL A 11 -14.70 -0.20 2.29
N SER A 12 -15.83 -0.91 2.33
CA SER A 12 -16.06 -2.10 3.14
C SER A 12 -17.14 -2.97 2.52
N GLY A 13 -17.29 -4.20 3.02
CA GLY A 13 -18.26 -5.18 2.52
C GLY A 13 -17.64 -6.16 1.53
N LEU A 14 -18.46 -7.01 0.93
CA LEU A 14 -17.99 -8.00 -0.05
C LEU A 14 -17.66 -7.31 -1.38
N LEU A 15 -16.36 -7.07 -1.62
CA LEU A 15 -15.86 -6.30 -2.75
C LEU A 15 -14.83 -7.10 -3.53
N THR A 16 -15.10 -7.32 -4.81
CA THR A 16 -14.18 -7.95 -5.77
C THR A 16 -13.27 -6.91 -6.42
N ASP A 17 -12.29 -7.37 -7.22
CA ASP A 17 -11.39 -6.50 -7.98
C ASP A 17 -12.10 -5.46 -8.86
N LYS A 18 -13.36 -5.74 -9.22
CA LYS A 18 -14.20 -4.86 -10.03
C LYS A 18 -14.46 -3.50 -9.39
N VAL A 19 -14.52 -3.42 -8.05
CA VAL A 19 -14.68 -2.11 -7.40
C VAL A 19 -13.45 -1.25 -7.61
N PHE A 20 -12.26 -1.86 -7.63
CA PHE A 20 -11.00 -1.15 -7.80
C PHE A 20 -10.77 -0.73 -9.25
N ASP A 21 -11.25 -1.50 -10.22
CA ASP A 21 -11.37 -1.05 -11.62
C ASP A 21 -12.22 0.22 -11.73
N TYR A 22 -13.38 0.25 -11.08
CA TYR A 22 -14.23 1.44 -11.06
C TYR A 22 -13.58 2.63 -10.33
N ILE A 23 -12.91 2.39 -9.21
CA ILE A 23 -12.15 3.43 -8.50
C ILE A 23 -11.03 3.97 -9.40
N GLY A 24 -10.25 3.10 -10.05
CA GLY A 24 -9.21 3.50 -10.99
C GLY A 24 -9.76 4.31 -12.16
N ARG A 25 -10.92 3.95 -12.71
CA ARG A 25 -11.55 4.67 -13.83
C ARG A 25 -12.14 6.02 -13.43
N HIS A 26 -12.74 6.12 -12.25
CA HIS A 26 -13.57 7.29 -11.89
C HIS A 26 -13.00 8.16 -10.76
N GLY A 27 -12.16 7.60 -9.89
CA GLY A 27 -11.58 8.22 -8.71
C GLY A 27 -10.45 9.21 -8.98
N LYS A 28 -10.55 10.02 -10.05
CA LYS A 28 -9.44 10.88 -10.53
C LYS A 28 -9.00 11.97 -9.55
N LEU A 29 -9.87 12.33 -8.61
CA LEU A 29 -9.60 13.31 -7.55
C LEU A 29 -9.40 12.66 -6.17
N VAL A 30 -9.46 11.33 -6.08
CA VAL A 30 -9.25 10.62 -4.81
C VAL A 30 -7.79 10.77 -4.40
N ARG A 31 -7.59 11.32 -3.20
CA ARG A 31 -6.30 11.54 -2.56
C ARG A 31 -6.06 10.59 -1.40
N THR A 32 -7.13 10.07 -0.81
CA THR A 32 -7.05 9.15 0.32
C THR A 32 -8.01 8.00 0.09
N LEU A 33 -7.47 6.79 0.02
CA LEU A 33 -8.24 5.55 -0.10
C LEU A 33 -7.90 4.66 1.09
N LEU A 34 -8.95 4.22 1.79
CA LEU A 34 -8.85 3.22 2.86
C LEU A 34 -9.68 2.01 2.46
N MET A 35 -9.15 0.82 2.70
CA MET A 35 -9.87 -0.42 2.43
C MET A 35 -9.45 -1.53 3.38
N ALA A 36 -10.42 -2.38 3.72
CA ALA A 36 -10.18 -3.59 4.50
C ALA A 36 -11.06 -4.73 3.98
N PHE A 37 -10.55 -5.96 4.02
CA PHE A 37 -11.30 -7.19 3.68
C PHE A 37 -11.90 -7.14 2.26
N ALA A 38 -11.12 -6.70 1.28
CA ALA A 38 -11.61 -6.44 -0.07
C ALA A 38 -10.56 -6.78 -1.16
N GLY A 39 -11.05 -7.17 -2.34
CA GLY A 39 -10.26 -7.59 -3.49
C GLY A 39 -10.13 -9.10 -3.60
N ASP A 40 -9.70 -9.55 -4.77
CA ASP A 40 -9.49 -10.96 -5.10
C ASP A 40 -8.01 -11.26 -5.35
N ASN A 41 -7.29 -10.35 -6.01
CA ASN A 41 -5.85 -10.48 -6.30
C ASN A 41 -5.20 -9.11 -6.61
N ASP A 42 -3.89 -9.13 -6.90
CA ASP A 42 -3.07 -7.95 -7.22
C ASP A 42 -3.65 -7.01 -8.28
N THR A 43 -4.45 -7.50 -9.22
CA THR A 43 -5.05 -6.69 -10.29
C THR A 43 -5.91 -5.57 -9.72
N GLY A 44 -6.63 -5.82 -8.61
CA GLY A 44 -7.41 -4.79 -7.93
C GLY A 44 -6.56 -3.57 -7.54
N LEU A 45 -5.45 -3.80 -6.86
CA LEU A 45 -4.55 -2.71 -6.44
C LEU A 45 -3.87 -2.02 -7.63
N LYS A 46 -3.52 -2.75 -8.70
CA LYS A 46 -2.97 -2.14 -9.93
C LYS A 46 -3.92 -1.09 -10.51
N TYR A 47 -5.22 -1.39 -10.59
CA TYR A 47 -6.20 -0.40 -11.09
C TYR A 47 -6.21 0.89 -10.28
N VAL A 48 -6.06 0.80 -8.95
CA VAL A 48 -6.00 1.98 -8.09
C VAL A 48 -4.73 2.78 -8.36
N LEU A 49 -3.56 2.13 -8.31
CA LEU A 49 -2.27 2.81 -8.41
C LEU A 49 -2.05 3.44 -9.80
N GLU A 50 -2.50 2.77 -10.85
CA GLU A 50 -2.38 3.29 -12.23
C GLU A 50 -3.52 4.28 -12.57
N GLY A 51 -4.69 4.11 -11.95
CA GLY A 51 -5.90 4.87 -12.28
C GLY A 51 -6.13 6.14 -11.47
N CYS A 52 -5.55 6.26 -10.27
CA CYS A 52 -5.79 7.37 -9.34
C CYS A 52 -4.60 8.35 -9.28
N PRO A 53 -4.46 9.30 -10.23
CA PRO A 53 -3.26 10.14 -10.34
C PRO A 53 -3.04 11.11 -9.16
N GLN A 54 -4.07 11.40 -8.37
CA GLN A 54 -3.98 12.30 -7.21
C GLN A 54 -3.84 11.55 -5.88
N LEU A 55 -3.67 10.23 -5.90
CA LEU A 55 -3.60 9.44 -4.68
C LEU A 55 -2.37 9.88 -3.85
N GLN A 56 -2.59 10.16 -2.58
CA GLN A 56 -1.55 10.60 -1.64
C GLN A 56 -1.43 9.67 -0.44
N LYS A 57 -2.53 9.04 -0.03
CA LYS A 57 -2.58 8.15 1.13
C LYS A 57 -3.35 6.90 0.74
N LEU A 58 -2.72 5.75 0.94
CA LEU A 58 -3.33 4.46 0.69
C LEU A 58 -3.14 3.59 1.92
N GLU A 59 -4.26 3.13 2.48
CA GLU A 59 -4.29 2.27 3.66
C GLU A 59 -5.06 1.01 3.32
N ILE A 60 -4.41 -0.14 3.42
CA ILE A 60 -4.96 -1.45 3.04
C ILE A 60 -4.74 -2.42 4.20
N ARG A 61 -5.78 -3.17 4.54
CA ARG A 61 -5.72 -4.17 5.59
C ARG A 61 -6.43 -5.46 5.18
N ASP A 62 -5.87 -6.61 5.52
CA ASP A 62 -6.53 -7.92 5.36
C ASP A 62 -7.06 -8.13 3.91
N SER A 63 -6.22 -7.85 2.91
CA SER A 63 -6.57 -7.90 1.49
C SER A 63 -5.56 -8.74 0.70
N PRO A 64 -5.98 -9.48 -0.35
CA PRO A 64 -5.13 -10.40 -1.10
C PRO A 64 -4.26 -9.68 -2.13
N PHE A 65 -3.57 -8.62 -1.70
CA PHE A 65 -2.64 -7.85 -2.53
C PHE A 65 -1.21 -8.12 -2.09
N GLY A 66 -0.36 -8.41 -3.06
CA GLY A 66 1.03 -8.78 -2.87
C GLY A 66 1.99 -8.00 -3.74
N ASP A 67 3.17 -8.58 -3.92
CA ASP A 67 4.34 -7.90 -4.48
C ASP A 67 4.16 -7.48 -5.94
N ALA A 68 3.36 -8.19 -6.74
CA ALA A 68 3.17 -7.83 -8.15
C ALA A 68 2.32 -6.57 -8.32
N ALA A 69 1.41 -6.30 -7.37
CA ALA A 69 0.70 -5.03 -7.33
C ALA A 69 1.64 -3.88 -6.97
N LEU A 70 2.50 -4.04 -5.96
CA LEU A 70 3.42 -2.99 -5.56
C LEU A 70 4.41 -2.61 -6.67
N ARG A 71 4.84 -3.58 -7.47
CA ARG A 71 5.79 -3.34 -8.57
C ARG A 71 5.17 -2.65 -9.79
N SER A 72 3.84 -2.63 -9.93
CA SER A 72 3.22 -2.10 -11.15
C SER A 72 3.33 -0.57 -11.26
N SER A 73 3.52 0.13 -10.14
CA SER A 73 3.42 1.59 -10.08
C SER A 73 4.51 2.24 -9.23
N LEU A 74 5.77 1.79 -9.40
CA LEU A 74 6.90 2.31 -8.63
C LEU A 74 6.99 3.84 -8.64
N HIS A 75 6.88 4.47 -9.82
CA HIS A 75 6.96 5.93 -9.95
C HIS A 75 5.85 6.68 -9.18
N HIS A 76 4.71 6.05 -8.94
CA HIS A 76 3.58 6.67 -8.26
C HIS A 76 3.89 6.94 -6.78
N TYR A 77 4.71 6.09 -6.14
CA TYR A 77 5.04 6.23 -4.72
C TYR A 77 5.79 7.52 -4.37
N TYR A 78 6.56 8.09 -5.30
CA TYR A 78 7.18 9.41 -5.09
C TYR A 78 6.18 10.57 -5.08
N ASN A 79 4.98 10.39 -5.64
CA ASN A 79 3.90 11.38 -5.59
C ASN A 79 2.97 11.17 -4.37
N MET A 80 3.09 10.02 -3.70
CA MET A 80 2.33 9.71 -2.50
C MET A 80 3.02 10.27 -1.25
N ARG A 81 2.24 10.46 -0.20
CA ARG A 81 2.74 10.75 1.16
C ARG A 81 3.14 9.46 1.85
N PHE A 82 2.25 8.47 1.84
CA PHE A 82 2.55 7.15 2.37
C PHE A 82 1.62 6.08 1.79
N LEU A 83 2.09 4.84 1.84
CA LEU A 83 1.31 3.62 1.66
C LEU A 83 1.48 2.78 2.92
N TRP A 84 0.36 2.29 3.45
CA TRP A 84 0.33 1.38 4.58
C TRP A 84 -0.44 0.12 4.18
N MET A 85 0.16 -1.04 4.41
CA MET A 85 -0.44 -2.34 4.14
C MET A 85 -0.22 -3.24 5.36
N SER A 86 -1.27 -3.89 5.83
CA SER A 86 -1.18 -4.85 6.94
C SER A 86 -1.97 -6.11 6.63
N SER A 87 -1.46 -7.26 7.09
CA SER A 87 -2.06 -8.57 6.83
C SER A 87 -2.39 -8.79 5.34
N CYS A 88 -1.46 -8.42 4.46
CA CYS A 88 -1.58 -8.56 3.01
C CYS A 88 -0.59 -9.64 2.51
N SER A 89 -0.69 -10.03 1.25
CA SER A 89 0.13 -11.11 0.64
C SER A 89 1.53 -10.63 0.22
N LEU A 90 2.19 -9.88 1.09
CA LEU A 90 3.48 -9.23 0.83
C LEU A 90 4.65 -10.07 1.33
N THR A 91 5.77 -10.04 0.61
CA THR A 91 7.00 -10.76 1.01
C THR A 91 8.18 -9.83 1.25
N LEU A 92 9.12 -10.26 2.09
CA LEU A 92 10.38 -9.52 2.31
C LEU A 92 11.17 -9.33 1.01
N HIS A 93 11.16 -10.33 0.12
CA HIS A 93 11.79 -10.25 -1.19
C HIS A 93 11.16 -9.13 -2.04
N GLY A 94 9.83 -9.02 -2.05
CA GLY A 94 9.12 -7.94 -2.72
C GLY A 94 9.56 -6.56 -2.26
N PHE A 95 9.80 -6.38 -0.94
CA PHE A 95 10.28 -5.10 -0.42
C PHE A 95 11.71 -4.78 -0.83
N GLN A 96 12.60 -5.78 -0.82
CA GLN A 96 13.99 -5.60 -1.26
C GLN A 96 14.08 -5.18 -2.74
N GLU A 97 13.18 -5.66 -3.58
CA GLU A 97 13.08 -5.20 -4.97
C GLU A 97 12.65 -3.73 -5.04
N ILE A 98 11.68 -3.33 -4.22
CA ILE A 98 11.19 -1.95 -4.18
C ILE A 98 12.28 -0.99 -3.68
N THR A 99 12.98 -1.32 -2.59
CA THR A 99 14.05 -0.45 -2.07
C THR A 99 15.19 -0.29 -3.06
N ARG A 100 15.54 -1.35 -3.79
CA ARG A 100 16.54 -1.28 -4.88
C ARG A 100 16.09 -0.39 -6.03
N ALA A 101 14.81 -0.46 -6.41
CA ALA A 101 14.27 0.34 -7.49
C ALA A 101 14.02 1.81 -7.11
N MET A 102 13.79 2.09 -5.83
CA MET A 102 13.31 3.36 -5.31
C MET A 102 14.14 3.84 -4.10
N PRO A 103 15.38 4.30 -4.29
CA PRO A 103 16.32 4.57 -3.19
C PRO A 103 15.95 5.74 -2.26
N HIS A 104 15.02 6.61 -2.66
CA HIS A 104 14.53 7.72 -1.83
C HIS A 104 13.20 7.42 -1.13
N LEU A 105 12.73 6.17 -1.25
CA LEU A 105 11.55 5.68 -0.58
C LEU A 105 11.98 4.92 0.67
N VAL A 106 11.52 5.37 1.84
CA VAL A 106 11.76 4.66 3.10
C VAL A 106 10.72 3.55 3.21
N VAL A 107 11.20 2.34 3.46
CA VAL A 107 10.36 1.15 3.60
C VAL A 107 10.53 0.60 5.00
N GLU A 108 9.49 0.73 5.82
CA GLU A 108 9.48 0.21 7.19
C GLU A 108 8.64 -1.06 7.27
N VAL A 109 9.25 -2.12 7.79
CA VAL A 109 8.60 -3.40 8.09
C VAL A 109 8.38 -3.45 9.61
N ILE A 110 7.13 -3.48 10.02
CA ILE A 110 6.70 -3.46 11.42
C ILE A 110 6.21 -4.87 11.76
N ARG A 111 6.80 -5.50 12.79
CA ARG A 111 6.48 -6.86 13.26
C ARG A 111 6.06 -6.80 14.74
N PHE A 112 4.80 -7.07 15.08
CA PHE A 112 4.39 -7.14 16.47
C PHE A 112 4.74 -8.54 17.02
N ALA A 113 5.85 -8.61 17.75
CA ALA A 113 6.30 -9.83 18.37
C ALA A 113 5.50 -10.12 19.65
N ASP A 114 4.64 -11.14 19.59
CA ASP A 114 4.27 -11.99 20.73
C ASP A 114 4.04 -13.47 20.32
N ASN A 115 4.19 -13.84 19.04
CA ASN A 115 4.04 -15.22 18.57
C ASN A 115 5.35 -15.72 17.96
N GLU A 116 6.05 -16.59 18.69
CA GLU A 116 7.32 -17.23 18.33
C GLU A 116 7.23 -18.23 17.15
N GLU A 117 6.10 -18.29 16.42
CA GLU A 117 5.80 -19.38 15.47
C GLU A 117 5.55 -18.96 14.00
N MET A 118 5.54 -17.67 13.65
CA MET A 118 5.34 -17.24 12.25
C MET A 118 6.54 -16.46 11.71
N ASP A 119 7.54 -17.21 11.24
CA ASP A 119 8.89 -16.74 10.93
C ASP A 119 9.01 -15.82 9.69
N ASP A 120 7.97 -15.66 8.85
CA ASP A 120 8.11 -14.97 7.56
C ASP A 120 6.98 -13.97 7.19
N ALA A 121 5.91 -13.87 7.98
CA ALA A 121 4.81 -12.99 7.61
C ALA A 121 5.10 -11.54 8.02
N VAL A 122 5.13 -10.65 7.03
CA VAL A 122 5.18 -9.22 7.29
C VAL A 122 3.81 -8.77 7.76
N GLU A 123 3.73 -8.40 9.03
CA GLU A 123 2.47 -7.98 9.62
C GLU A 123 2.03 -6.60 9.12
N THR A 124 2.98 -5.68 8.99
CA THR A 124 2.72 -4.33 8.50
C THR A 124 3.90 -3.78 7.70
N LEU A 125 3.57 -3.23 6.53
CA LEU A 125 4.44 -2.44 5.68
C LEU A 125 4.03 -0.97 5.75
N TYR A 126 4.99 -0.08 5.94
CA TYR A 126 4.79 1.36 5.87
C TYR A 126 5.85 1.98 4.93
N MET A 127 5.41 2.49 3.79
CA MET A 127 6.26 3.10 2.77
C MET A 127 5.99 4.60 2.70
N TYR A 128 7.04 5.43 2.69
CA TYR A 128 6.89 6.87 2.54
C TYR A 128 8.12 7.49 1.89
N ARG A 129 7.90 8.58 1.15
CA ARG A 129 9.00 9.37 0.59
C ARG A 129 9.61 10.24 1.69
N SER A 130 10.94 10.31 1.76
CA SER A 130 11.66 11.17 2.70
C SER A 130 12.80 11.89 1.99
N LEU A 131 12.97 13.19 2.27
CA LEU A 131 14.17 13.94 1.85
C LEU A 131 15.34 13.76 2.82
N GLU A 132 15.04 13.41 4.08
CA GLU A 132 16.02 13.18 5.14
C GLU A 132 16.50 11.72 5.20
N GLY A 133 15.90 10.84 4.38
CA GLY A 133 16.12 9.41 4.44
C GLY A 133 15.43 8.73 5.64
N PRO A 134 15.93 7.55 6.05
CA PRO A 134 15.43 6.78 7.19
C PRO A 134 15.46 7.53 8.52
N ARG A 135 14.46 7.31 9.37
CA ARG A 135 14.44 7.80 10.75
C ARG A 135 15.48 7.07 11.62
N THR A 136 16.01 7.74 12.65
CA THR A 136 17.06 7.23 13.54
C THR A 136 16.55 6.67 14.87
N ASP A 137 15.25 6.83 15.14
CA ASP A 137 14.57 6.47 16.39
C ASP A 137 13.60 5.28 16.21
N ALA A 138 13.87 4.41 15.23
CA ALA A 138 13.07 3.21 15.00
C ALA A 138 13.16 2.25 16.20
N PRO A 139 12.02 1.80 16.77
CA PRO A 139 12.02 0.82 17.84
C PRO A 139 12.40 -0.57 17.32
N LYS A 140 12.74 -1.51 18.22
CA LYS A 140 13.25 -2.86 17.88
C LYS A 140 12.34 -3.68 16.96
N PHE A 141 11.03 -3.42 17.01
CA PHE A 141 10.03 -4.12 16.21
C PHE A 141 9.84 -3.55 14.79
N VAL A 142 10.60 -2.50 14.44
CA VAL A 142 10.61 -1.88 13.12
C VAL A 142 11.95 -2.12 12.45
N THR A 143 11.93 -2.72 11.27
CA THR A 143 13.09 -2.81 10.39
C THR A 143 12.92 -1.84 9.23
N ILE A 144 13.85 -0.92 9.06
CA ILE A 144 13.89 -0.04 7.89
C ILE A 144 14.80 -0.71 6.84
N LEU A 145 14.29 -0.89 5.64
CA LEU A 145 14.97 -1.51 4.49
C LEU A 145 15.58 -0.47 3.54
#